data_AF-A0A9D2J9P5-F1
#
_entry.id   AF-A0A9D2J9P5-F1
#
_cell.length_a   1.000
_cell.length_b   1.000
_cell.length_c   1.000
_cell.angle_alpha   90.00
_cell.angle_beta   90.00
_cell.angle_gamma   90.00
#
_symmetry.space_group_name_H-M   'P 1'
#
loop_
_entity.id
_entity.type
_entity.pdbx_description
1 polymer ?
#
loop_
_entity_poly.entity_id
_entity_poly.type
_entity_poly.pdbx_seq_one_letter_code
_entity_poly.pdbx_strand_id
1 'polypeptide(L)' 'MGEDFAPVMECKVLSVAEDVFRAKKPGETDRTMYRLYMADAHGRVGYLYSSKPHAVGDVVRLGLAERDGKLRLAVVG' A
#
# COMPACT_ATOMS: atom_id res chain seq x y z
N MET A 1 -16.80 2.83 3.11
CA MET A 1 -16.54 4.27 2.89
C MET A 1 -15.12 4.33 2.36
N GLY A 2 -14.96 4.52 1.04
CA GLY A 2 -13.63 4.56 0.43
C GLY A 2 -12.91 5.80 0.94
N GLU A 3 -11.66 5.64 1.37
CA GLU A 3 -10.80 6.80 1.62
C GLU A 3 -10.68 7.58 0.30
N ASP A 4 -10.97 8.88 0.32
CA ASP A 4 -10.80 9.76 -0.85
C ASP A 4 -9.30 10.01 -1.03
N PHE A 5 -8.73 9.41 -2.07
CA PHE A 5 -7.33 9.60 -2.41
C PHE A 5 -7.19 10.57 -3.57
N ALA A 6 -6.31 11.56 -3.43
CA ALA A 6 -5.82 12.32 -4.58
C ALA A 6 -4.74 11.49 -5.29
N PRO A 7 -4.96 10.99 -6.52
CA PRO A 7 -3.94 10.21 -7.23
C PRO A 7 -2.74 11.10 -7.57
N VAL A 8 -1.52 10.58 -7.39
CA VAL A 8 -0.29 11.35 -7.62
C VAL A 8 0.71 10.67 -8.55
N MET A 9 0.73 9.34 -8.63
CA MET A 9 1.62 8.61 -9.55
C MET A 9 1.19 7.17 -9.80
N GLU A 10 1.78 6.56 -10.84
CA GLU A 10 1.68 5.13 -11.11
C GLU A 10 3.04 4.46 -10.94
N CYS A 11 3.08 3.26 -10.37
CA CYS A 11 4.31 2.52 -10.11
C CYS A 11 4.14 1.05 -10.45
N LYS A 12 5.17 0.45 -11.05
CA LYS A 12 5.20 -0.99 -11.34
C LYS A 12 5.66 -1.76 -10.11
N VAL A 13 4.89 -2.77 -9.71
CA VAL A 13 5.23 -3.71 -8.64
C VAL A 13 6.33 -4.65 -9.12
N LEU A 14 7.44 -4.68 -8.40
CA LEU A 14 8.61 -5.50 -8.70
C LEU A 14 8.62 -6.82 -7.92
N SER A 15 8.06 -6.82 -6.71
CA SER A 15 7.95 -7.99 -5.84
C SER A 15 6.81 -7.79 -4.85
N VAL A 16 6.24 -8.89 -4.36
CA VAL A 16 5.17 -8.89 -3.35
C VAL A 16 5.53 -9.86 -2.24
N ALA A 17 5.35 -9.44 -0.99
CA ALA A 17 5.43 -10.33 0.17
C ALA A 17 4.15 -10.21 1.00
N GLU A 18 3.61 -11.35 1.43
CA GLU A 18 2.48 -11.39 2.36
C GLU A 18 2.98 -11.22 3.80
N ASP A 19 2.20 -10.51 4.61
CA ASP A 19 2.45 -10.29 6.04
C ASP A 19 1.13 -10.33 6.82
N VAL A 20 1.20 -10.67 8.11
CA VAL A 20 0.04 -10.76 9.00
C VAL A 20 0.13 -9.70 10.09
N PHE A 21 -0.74 -8.71 9.98
CA PHE A 21 -0.85 -7.65 10.97
C PHE A 21 -1.77 -8.14 12.10
N ARG A 22 -1.14 -8.55 13.20
CA ARG A 22 -1.86 -9.05 14.37
C ARG A 22 -2.79 -8.00 14.97
N ALA A 23 -3.99 -8.43 15.32
CA ALA A 23 -4.95 -7.62 16.05
C ALA A 23 -4.33 -7.10 17.36
N LYS A 24 -4.58 -5.83 17.67
CA LYS A 24 -4.05 -5.19 18.88
C LYS A 24 -5.06 -5.10 20.01
N LYS A 25 -6.35 -5.36 19.73
CA LYS A 25 -7.47 -5.23 20.68
C LYS A 25 -8.35 -6.47 20.65
N PRO A 26 -8.95 -6.87 21.78
CA PRO A 26 -9.96 -7.92 21.82
C PRO A 26 -11.12 -7.61 20.88
N GLY A 27 -11.49 -8.56 20.02
CA GLY A 27 -12.56 -8.40 19.04
C GLY A 27 -12.12 -7.90 17.65
N GLU A 28 -10.86 -7.48 17.47
CA GLU A 28 -10.28 -7.28 16.13
C GLU A 28 -9.71 -8.60 15.59
N THR A 29 -9.77 -8.81 14.28
CA THR A 29 -9.15 -9.94 13.60
C THR A 29 -7.79 -9.55 13.02
N ASP A 30 -6.89 -10.52 12.94
CA ASP A 30 -5.65 -10.39 12.18
C ASP A 30 -5.95 -10.01 10.73
N ARG A 31 -5.07 -9.19 10.15
CA ARG A 31 -5.22 -8.68 8.79
C ARG A 31 -4.06 -9.12 7.93
N THR A 32 -4.33 -9.87 6.88
CA THR A 32 -3.35 -10.10 5.81
C THR A 32 -3.10 -8.79 5.09
N MET A 33 -1.83 -8.43 4.94
CA MET A 33 -1.36 -7.24 4.24
C MET A 33 -0.27 -7.65 3.26
N TYR A 34 -0.20 -6.95 2.13
CA TYR A 34 0.74 -7.24 1.06
C TYR A 34 1.76 -6.11 0.96
N ARG A 35 3.04 -6.41 1.20
CA ARG A 35 4.14 -5.49 0.94
C ARG A 35 4.44 -5.48 -0.55
N LEU A 36 4.19 -4.34 -1.19
CA LEU A 36 4.46 -4.13 -2.60
C LEU A 36 5.79 -3.39 -2.75
N TYR A 37 6.78 -4.06 -3.32
CA TYR A 37 8.10 -3.48 -3.57
C TYR A 37 8.10 -2.76 -4.92
N MET A 38 8.56 -1.51 -4.93
CA MET A 38 8.59 -0.63 -6.11
C MET A 38 9.90 0.15 -6.09
N ALA A 39 10.38 0.57 -7.26
CA ALA A 39 11.56 1.43 -7.37
C ALA A 39 11.16 2.89 -7.57
N ASP A 40 11.93 3.82 -7.00
CA ASP A 40 11.85 5.23 -7.36
C ASP A 40 12.54 5.51 -8.71
N ALA A 41 12.53 6.77 -9.14
CA ALA A 41 13.14 7.20 -10.40
C ALA A 41 14.67 6.96 -10.48
N HIS A 42 15.33 6.70 -9.35
CA HIS A 42 16.76 6.38 -9.28
C HIS A 42 17.02 4.87 -9.12
N GLY A 43 15.99 4.03 -9.21
CA GLY A 43 16.11 2.58 -9.05
C GLY A 43 16.20 2.11 -7.61
N ARG A 44 16.02 2.99 -6.61
CA ARG A 44 16.06 2.60 -5.19
C ARG A 44 14.74 1.94 -4.81
N VAL A 45 14.81 0.75 -4.24
CA VAL A 45 13.63 -0.05 -3.92
C VAL A 45 13.12 0.28 -2.53
N GLY A 46 11.83 0.62 -2.44
CA GLY A 46 11.06 0.77 -1.22
C GLY A 46 9.79 -0.08 -1.27
N TYR A 47 8.92 0.05 -0.25
CA TYR A 47 7.64 -0.66 -0.24
C TYR A 47 6.51 0.16 0.38
N LEU A 48 5.29 -0.17 -0.02
CA LEU A 48 4.05 0.22 0.64
C LEU A 48 3.22 -1.03 0.94
N TYR A 49 2.33 -0.93 1.94
CA TYR A 49 1.38 -1.99 2.22
C TYR A 49 0.06 -1.77 1.47
N SER A 50 -0.50 -2.85 0.93
CA SER A 50 -1.87 -2.92 0.44
C SER A 50 -2.67 -3.91 1.27
N SER A 51 -3.95 -3.62 1.51
CA SER A 51 -4.90 -4.58 2.10
C SER A 51 -5.50 -5.54 1.07
N LYS A 52 -5.17 -5.34 -0.22
CA LYS A 52 -5.62 -6.18 -1.34
C LYS A 52 -4.45 -6.92 -1.96
N PRO A 53 -4.69 -8.13 -2.51
CA PRO A 53 -3.65 -8.88 -3.20
C PRO A 53 -3.25 -8.18 -4.51
N HIS A 54 -1.96 -8.31 -4.85
CA HIS A 54 -1.37 -7.83 -6.10
C HIS A 54 -0.35 -8.84 -6.62
N ALA A 55 -0.03 -8.75 -7.91
CA ALA A 55 0.96 -9.58 -8.56
C ALA A 55 2.20 -8.77 -8.97
N VAL A 56 3.31 -9.49 -9.17
CA VAL A 56 4.51 -8.91 -9.78
C VAL A 56 4.18 -8.47 -11.21
N GLY A 57 4.55 -7.24 -11.54
CA GLY A 57 4.30 -6.65 -12.86
C GLY A 57 3.07 -5.75 -12.90
N ASP A 58 2.19 -5.79 -11.89
CA ASP A 58 1.05 -4.89 -11.79
C ASP A 58 1.52 -3.42 -11.79
N VAL A 59 0.74 -2.56 -12.44
CA VAL A 59 0.88 -1.10 -12.30
C VAL A 59 -0.16 -0.63 -11.30
N VAL A 60 0.30 -0.12 -10.17
CA VAL A 60 -0.56 0.40 -9.10
C VAL A 60 -0.58 1.93 -9.11
N ARG A 61 -1.74 2.51 -8.81
CA ARG A 61 -1.87 3.95 -8.57
C ARG A 61 -1.57 4.24 -7.12
N LEU A 62 -0.70 5.22 -6.88
CA LEU A 62 -0.42 5.76 -5.56
C LEU A 62 -1.15 7.09 -5.40
N GLY A 63 -1.79 7.26 -4.26
CA GLY A 63 -2.56 8.46 -3.93
C GLY A 63 -2.26 8.95 -2.53
N LEU A 64 -2.48 10.24 -2.33
CA LEU A 64 -2.38 10.88 -1.04
C LEU A 64 -3.75 10.85 -0.35
N ALA A 65 -3.74 10.38 0.90
CA ALA A 65 -4.85 10.56 1.83
C ALA A 65 -4.41 11.39 3.03
N GLU A 66 -5.34 12.16 3.57
CA GLU A 66 -5.21 12.81 4.86
C GLU A 66 -5.56 11.80 5.95
N ARG A 67 -4.67 11.63 6.94
CA ARG A 67 -4.96 10.86 8.15
C ARG A 67 -4.31 11.49 9.38
N ASP A 68 -5.16 11.90 10.32
CA ASP A 68 -4.78 12.49 11.61
C ASP A 68 -3.96 13.79 11.47
N GLY A 69 -4.36 14.66 10.55
CA GLY A 69 -3.71 15.91 10.16
C GLY A 69 -2.48 15.74 9.25
N LYS A 70 -2.24 14.55 8.69
CA LYS A 70 -1.01 14.22 7.95
C LYS A 70 -1.31 13.58 6.60
N LEU A 71 -0.66 14.09 5.56
CA LEU A 71 -0.67 13.45 4.25
C LEU A 71 0.15 12.16 4.29
N ARG A 72 -0.43 11.08 3.76
CA ARG A 72 0.22 9.78 3.62
C ARG A 72 0.00 9.24 2.22
N LEU A 73 1.03 8.60 1.69
CA LEU A 73 0.95 7.90 0.42
C LEU A 73 0.42 6.48 0.65
N ALA A 74 -0.54 6.05 -0.17
CA ALA A 74 -1.11 4.72 -0.11
C ALA A 74 -1.42 4.19 -1.53
N VAL A 75 -1.62 2.87 -1.62
CA VAL A 75 -2.08 2.21 -2.84
C VAL A 75 -3.57 2.46 -3.01
N VAL A 76 -3.97 2.97 -4.18
CA VAL A 76 -5.35 3.30 -4.55
C VAL A 76 -5.85 2.27 -5.55
N GLY A 77 -6.91 1.56 -5.20
CA GLY A 77 -7.50 0.54 -6.07
C GLY A 77 -8.07 -0.62 -5.29
#